data_AF-A0A953RL53-F1
#
_entry.id   AF-A0A953RL53-F1
#
_cell.length_a   1.000
_cell.length_b   1.000
_cell.length_c   1.000
_cell.angle_alpha   90.00
_cell.angle_beta   90.00
_cell.angle_gamma   90.00
#
_symmetry.space_group_name_H-M   'P 1'
#
loop_
_entity.id
_entity.type
_entity.pdbx_description
1 polymer ?
#
loop_
_entity_poly.entity_id
_entity_poly.type
_entity_poly.pdbx_seq_one_letter_code
_entity_poly.pdbx_strand_id
1 'polypeptide(L)' 'MQFDNFSFGSIQIDGSTYEHDVVIDHGEIYRRKKKASKQFREKFRYLGQIDGLNSVS' A
#
# COMPACT_ATOMS: atom_id res chain seq x y z
N MET A 1 19.76 -1.66 -0.38
CA MET A 1 18.40 -1.11 -0.33
C MET A 1 18.44 0.40 -0.33
N GLN A 2 18.62 0.92 -1.54
CA GLN A 2 18.51 2.33 -1.88
C GLN A 2 17.25 2.51 -2.73
N PHE A 3 16.49 3.56 -2.44
CA PHE A 3 15.34 3.97 -3.24
C PHE A 3 15.75 5.14 -4.13
N ASP A 4 15.53 5.02 -5.43
CA ASP A 4 16.04 5.99 -6.41
C ASP A 4 14.92 6.90 -6.93
N ASN A 5 14.15 6.41 -7.91
CA ASN A 5 13.05 7.12 -8.56
C ASN A 5 11.70 6.48 -8.21
N PHE A 6 10.64 7.28 -8.17
CA PHE A 6 9.28 6.78 -8.02
C PHE A 6 8.27 7.67 -8.73
N SER A 7 7.18 7.05 -9.17
CA SER A 7 6.01 7.71 -9.74
C SER A 7 4.77 6.91 -9.38
N PHE A 8 3.58 7.44 -9.67
CA PHE A 8 2.36 6.67 -9.44
C PHE A 8 2.40 5.37 -10.24
N GLY A 9 2.38 4.24 -9.52
CA GLY A 9 2.44 2.90 -10.10
C GLY A 9 3.84 2.34 -10.35
N SER A 10 4.93 3.08 -10.03
CA SER A 10 6.30 2.62 -10.26
C SER A 10 7.26 3.05 -9.15
N ILE A 11 8.18 2.18 -8.77
CA ILE A 11 9.26 2.46 -7.81
C ILE A 11 10.55 1.79 -8.25
N GLN A 12 11.69 2.47 -8.12
CA GLN A 12 13.02 1.93 -8.37
C GLN A 12 13.74 1.67 -7.04
N ILE A 13 14.20 0.43 -6.86
CA ILE A 13 14.94 -0.01 -5.66
C ILE A 13 16.20 -0.73 -6.12
N ASP A 14 17.36 -0.30 -5.63
CA ASP A 14 18.67 -0.81 -5.99
C ASP A 14 18.85 -0.88 -7.53
N GLY A 15 18.45 0.19 -8.24
CA GLY A 15 18.49 0.29 -9.70
C GLY A 15 17.41 -0.50 -10.46
N SER A 16 16.64 -1.37 -9.81
CA SER A 16 15.58 -2.18 -10.43
C SER A 16 14.21 -1.51 -10.34
N THR A 17 13.48 -1.44 -11.45
CA THR A 17 12.14 -0.82 -11.51
C THR A 17 11.03 -1.85 -11.27
N TYR A 18 10.11 -1.53 -10.38
CA TYR A 18 8.93 -2.32 -10.04
C TYR A 18 7.65 -1.54 -10.33
N GLU A 19 6.89 -2.01 -11.32
CA GLU A 19 5.59 -1.42 -11.70
C GLU A 19 4.40 -2.12 -11.01
N HIS A 20 4.65 -2.68 -9.83
CA HIS A 20 3.66 -3.41 -9.04
C HIS A 20 3.98 -3.27 -7.55
N ASP A 21 2.99 -3.54 -6.70
CA ASP A 21 3.22 -3.56 -5.25
C ASP A 21 4.29 -4.60 -4.88
N VAL A 22 5.29 -4.15 -4.14
CA VAL A 22 6.33 -4.99 -3.54
C VAL A 22 6.20 -5.07 -2.02
N VAL A 23 6.76 -6.12 -1.43
CA VAL A 23 7.00 -6.26 0.01
C VAL A 23 8.51 -6.31 0.19
N ILE A 24 9.01 -5.53 1.14
CA ILE A 24 10.38 -5.60 1.61
C ILE A 24 10.36 -6.34 2.93
N ASP A 25 11.04 -7.48 3.02
CA ASP A 25 11.13 -8.30 4.21
C ASP A 25 12.59 -8.68 4.44
N HIS A 26 13.16 -8.24 5.57
CA HIS A 26 14.57 -8.48 5.92
C HIS A 26 15.61 -8.18 4.80
N GLY A 27 15.34 -7.18 3.96
CA GLY A 27 16.21 -6.78 2.85
C GLY A 27 15.94 -7.48 1.52
N GLU A 28 15.02 -8.45 1.51
CA GLU A 28 14.56 -9.12 0.31
C GLU A 28 13.29 -8.46 -0.25
N ILE A 29 13.19 -8.42 -1.58
CA ILE A 29 12.07 -7.79 -2.28
C ILE A 29 11.21 -8.87 -2.92
N TYR A 30 9.92 -8.83 -2.61
CA TYR A 30 8.93 -9.77 -3.09
C TYR A 30 7.77 -9.08 -3.79
N ARG A 31 7.19 -9.71 -4.80
CA ARG A 31 5.89 -9.27 -5.34
C ARG A 31 4.81 -9.44 -4.28
N ARG A 32 4.07 -8.38 -3.97
CA ARG A 32 3.02 -8.41 -2.96
C ARG A 32 1.81 -9.22 -3.42
N LYS A 33 1.42 -10.23 -2.62
CA LYS A 33 0.18 -11.00 -2.81
C LYS A 33 -1.00 -10.35 -2.09
N LYS A 34 -1.62 -9.32 -2.69
CA LYS A 34 -2.77 -8.57 -2.09
C LYS A 34 -3.94 -9.46 -1.64
N LYS A 35 -4.12 -10.64 -2.24
CA LYS A 35 -5.20 -11.59 -1.92
C LYS A 35 -5.18 -11.99 -0.44
N ALA A 36 -3.99 -12.11 0.18
CA ALA A 36 -3.86 -12.51 1.59
C ALA A 36 -4.54 -11.51 2.56
N SER A 37 -4.54 -10.22 2.21
CA SER A 37 -5.16 -9.16 3.03
C SER A 37 -6.66 -9.02 2.80
N LYS A 38 -7.25 -9.65 1.76
CA LYS A 38 -8.68 -9.49 1.44
C LYS A 38 -9.59 -9.94 2.59
N GLN A 39 -9.23 -11.03 3.27
CA GLN A 39 -10.00 -11.58 4.40
C GLN A 39 -10.05 -10.63 5.60
N PHE A 40 -9.05 -9.77 5.76
CA PHE A 40 -8.97 -8.81 6.85
C PHE A 40 -9.47 -7.42 6.46
N ARG A 41 -9.97 -7.27 5.22
CA ARG A 41 -10.42 -5.97 4.70
C ARG A 41 -11.48 -5.38 5.62
N GLU A 42 -12.49 -6.13 6.03
CA GLU A 42 -13.56 -5.58 6.89
C GLU A 42 -13.07 -5.24 8.29
N LYS A 43 -12.22 -6.10 8.88
CA LYS A 43 -11.64 -5.89 10.21
C LYS A 43 -10.74 -4.65 10.29
N PHE A 44 -10.02 -4.32 9.21
CA PHE A 44 -9.10 -3.18 9.17
C PHE A 44 -9.54 -2.07 8.22
N ARG A 45 -10.78 -2.10 7.71
CA ARG A 45 -11.42 -0.98 7.00
C ARG A 45 -11.94 0.03 8.02
N TYR A 46 -11.04 0.53 8.86
CA TYR A 46 -11.27 1.71 9.69
C TYR A 46 -10.82 2.93 8.90
N LEU A 47 -11.56 3.27 7.84
CA LEU A 47 -11.48 4.59 7.21
C LEU A 47 -12.81 5.29 7.48
N GLY A 48 -12.82 6.08 8.56
CA GLY A 48 -13.82 7.10 8.83
C GLY A 48 -15.14 6.62 9.42
N GLN A 49 -15.16 6.30 10.71
CA GLN A 49 -16.31 6.68 11.53
C GLN A 49 -16.26 8.20 11.67
N ILE A 50 -16.73 8.91 10.63
CA ILE A 50 -17.17 10.29 10.76
C ILE A 50 -18.56 10.14 11.37
N ASP A 51 -18.61 10.09 12.70
CA ASP A 51 -19.86 10.26 13.41
C ASP A 51 -20.46 11.62 13.03
N GLY A 52 -21.76 11.60 12.79
CA GLY A 52 -22.43 12.55 11.94
C GLY A 52 -22.27 14.02 12.31
N LEU A 53 -22.11 14.84 11.27
CA LEU A 53 -22.62 16.21 11.24
C LEU A 53 -23.44 16.34 9.95
N ASN A 54 -24.72 15.99 10.06
CA ASN A 54 -25.75 16.77 9.41
C ASN A 54 -25.70 18.17 10.04
N SER A 55 -24.83 19.05 9.53
CA SER A 55 -24.99 20.49 9.75
C SER A 55 -25.71 21.06 8.53
N VAL A 56 -26.98 21.34 8.76
CA VAL A 56 -27.84 22.24 7.99
C VAL A 56 -27.05 23.44 7.45
N SER A 57 -27.23 23.71 6.16
CA SER A 57 -27.23 25.04 5.56
C SER A 57 -28.15 25.02 4.35
#